data_AF-A0A520JSF7-F1
#
_entry.id   AF-A0A520JSF7-F1
#
_cell.length_a   1.000
_cell.length_b   1.000
_cell.length_c   1.000
_cell.angle_alpha   90.00
_cell.angle_beta   90.00
_cell.angle_gamma   90.00
#
_symmetry.space_group_name_H-M   'P 1'
#
loop_
_entity.id
_entity.type
_entity.pdbx_description
1 polymer ?
#
loop_
_entity_poly.entity_id
_entity_poly.type
_entity_poly.pdbx_seq_one_letter_code
_entity_poly.pdbx_strand_id
1 'polypeptide(L)'
;MRIWDVPPDRMCRNHLLGEHREIHAVWSIITNNKKAYSNHPEILRWRGRLRALYFRHEALVTEMAARGYKHHTPMDPELATGESVQTEFVTSYEEQILILRGRGCECRV
;
A
#
# COMPACT_ATOMS: atom_id res chain seq x y z
N MET A 1 0.81 1.96 10.47
CA MET A 1 0.86 1.89 9.00
C MET A 1 -0.21 0.94 8.52
N ARG A 2 -0.81 1.19 7.35
CA ARG A 2 -1.81 0.28 6.77
C ARG A 2 -1.74 0.32 5.25
N ILE A 3 -1.70 -0.86 4.65
CA ILE A 3 -1.81 -1.05 3.21
C ILE A 3 -3.08 -1.87 2.97
N TRP A 4 -3.97 -1.37 2.13
CA TRP A 4 -5.27 -2.00 1.93
C TRP A 4 -5.18 -3.04 0.82
N ASP A 5 -5.87 -4.16 1.00
CA ASP A 5 -6.01 -5.20 -0.02
C ASP A 5 -7.18 -4.94 -0.98
N VAL A 6 -7.75 -3.75 -0.88
CA VAL A 6 -8.88 -3.28 -1.68
C VAL A 6 -8.37 -2.63 -2.97
N PRO A 7 -9.07 -2.83 -4.10
CA PRO A 7 -8.76 -2.12 -5.35
C PRO A 7 -8.70 -0.58 -5.17
N PRO A 8 -7.68 0.11 -5.72
CA PRO A 8 -7.52 1.56 -5.55
C PRO A 8 -8.72 2.40 -5.99
N ASP A 9 -9.40 1.98 -7.06
CA ASP A 9 -10.60 2.63 -7.60
C ASP A 9 -11.77 2.62 -6.60
N ARG A 10 -11.78 1.67 -5.66
CA ARG A 10 -12.80 1.61 -4.60
C ARG A 10 -12.47 2.48 -3.39
N MET A 11 -11.26 3.02 -3.29
CA MET A 11 -10.88 3.87 -2.15
C MET A 11 -11.27 5.33 -2.38
N CYS A 12 -11.74 6.03 -1.35
CA CYS A 12 -11.88 7.48 -1.38
C CYS A 12 -10.51 8.17 -1.44
N ARG A 13 -10.49 9.49 -1.70
CA ARG A 13 -9.26 10.29 -1.77
C ARG A 13 -8.33 10.06 -0.57
N ASN A 14 -8.88 10.10 0.65
CA ASN A 14 -8.07 10.04 1.87
C ASN A 14 -7.41 8.67 2.05
N HIS A 15 -8.09 7.58 1.72
CA HIS A 15 -7.51 6.24 1.81
C HIS A 15 -6.51 5.97 0.67
N LEU A 16 -6.80 6.44 -0.55
CA LEU A 16 -5.88 6.34 -1.69
C LEU A 16 -4.54 7.05 -1.41
N LEU A 17 -4.61 8.33 -1.04
CA LEU A 17 -3.42 9.14 -0.76
C LEU A 17 -2.73 8.71 0.55
N GLY A 18 -3.52 8.28 1.54
CA GLY A 18 -2.99 7.74 2.79
C GLY A 18 -2.18 6.48 2.56
N GLU A 19 -2.71 5.51 1.82
CA GLU A 19 -2.00 4.28 1.49
C GLU A 19 -0.72 4.55 0.68
N HIS A 20 -0.79 5.43 -0.33
CA HIS A 20 0.37 5.82 -1.13
C HIS A 20 1.55 6.26 -0.26
N ARG A 21 1.27 7.12 0.74
CA ARG A 21 2.27 7.57 1.71
C ARG A 21 2.80 6.43 2.59
N GLU A 22 1.93 5.54 3.07
CA GLU A 22 2.33 4.41 3.91
C GLU A 22 3.23 3.42 3.16
N ILE A 23 2.98 3.20 1.87
CA ILE A 23 3.83 2.35 1.03
C ILE A 23 5.26 2.91 0.97
N HIS A 24 5.46 4.23 0.86
CA HIS A 24 6.80 4.84 0.94
C HIS A 24 7.48 4.60 2.28
N ALA A 25 6.74 4.62 3.39
CA ALA A 25 7.30 4.33 4.70
C ALA A 25 7.77 2.87 4.80
N VAL A 26 6.93 1.92 4.36
CA VAL A 26 7.26 0.49 4.33
C VAL A 26 8.48 0.24 3.45
N TRP A 27 8.47 0.78 2.24
CA TRP A 27 9.58 0.69 1.29
C TRP A 27 10.88 1.19 1.91
N SER A 28 10.88 2.40 2.46
CA SER A 28 12.06 3.02 3.05
C SER A 28 12.62 2.24 4.25
N ILE A 29 11.75 1.65 5.08
CA ILE A 29 12.18 0.84 6.23
C ILE A 29 12.87 -0.43 5.75
N ILE A 30 12.32 -1.11 4.75
CA ILE A 30 12.87 -2.37 4.24
C ILE A 30 14.16 -2.11 3.44
N THR A 31 14.15 -1.19 2.48
CA THR A 31 15.31 -0.96 1.58
C THR A 31 16.51 -0.37 2.29
N ASN A 32 16.30 0.47 3.31
CA ASN A 32 17.38 1.06 4.10
C ASN A 32 17.69 0.28 5.39
N ASN A 33 17.10 -0.92 5.56
CA ASN A 33 17.27 -1.77 6.74
C ASN A 33 17.12 -1.02 8.09
N LYS A 34 16.09 -0.16 8.18
CA LYS A 34 15.86 0.66 9.38
C LYS A 34 15.40 -0.23 10.54
N LYS A 35 15.94 0.03 11.74
CA LYS A 35 15.56 -0.71 12.96
C LYS A 35 14.23 -0.26 13.56
N ALA A 36 13.91 1.03 13.49
CA ALA A 36 12.65 1.55 14.00
C ALA A 36 11.48 1.01 13.15
N TYR A 37 10.41 0.56 13.81
CA TYR A 37 9.21 -0.03 13.20
C TYR A 37 9.43 -1.30 12.38
N SER A 38 10.64 -1.89 12.41
CA SER A 38 11.00 -3.07 11.62
C SER A 38 10.15 -4.31 11.92
N ASN A 39 9.56 -4.36 13.12
CA ASN A 39 8.68 -5.41 13.61
C ASN A 39 7.18 -5.07 13.46
N HIS A 40 6.83 -3.95 12.82
CA HIS A 40 5.43 -3.63 12.55
C HIS A 40 4.84 -4.68 11.58
N PRO A 41 3.59 -5.16 11.78
CA PRO A 41 2.99 -6.22 10.95
C PRO A 41 3.08 -5.96 9.45
N GLU A 42 2.77 -4.75 8.99
CA GLU A 42 2.97 -4.36 7.58
C GLU A 42 4.43 -4.48 7.12
N ILE A 43 5.44 -4.10 7.91
CA ILE A 43 6.84 -4.31 7.48
C ILE A 43 7.12 -5.78 7.28
N LEU A 44 6.72 -6.62 8.24
CA LEU A 44 6.94 -8.06 8.19
C LEU A 44 6.23 -8.69 6.98
N ARG A 45 5.00 -8.26 6.70
CA ARG A 45 4.19 -8.69 5.57
C ARG A 45 4.88 -8.46 4.21
N TRP A 46 5.58 -7.34 4.06
CA TRP A 46 6.21 -6.93 2.81
C TRP A 46 7.70 -7.29 2.69
N ARG A 47 8.34 -7.80 3.74
CA ARG A 47 9.71 -8.33 3.67
C ARG A 47 9.76 -9.49 2.67
N GLY A 48 10.74 -9.44 1.76
CA GLY A 48 10.88 -10.42 0.67
C GLY A 48 9.89 -10.25 -0.48
N ARG A 49 9.06 -9.20 -0.47
CA ARG A 49 7.99 -8.96 -1.45
C ARG A 49 7.95 -7.51 -1.96
N LEU A 50 9.13 -6.89 -2.11
CA LEU A 50 9.23 -5.50 -2.57
C LEU A 50 8.71 -5.34 -4.00
N ARG A 51 8.83 -6.38 -4.85
CA ARG A 51 8.23 -6.38 -6.19
C ARG A 51 6.70 -6.28 -6.14
N ALA A 52 6.05 -7.04 -5.27
CA ALA A 52 4.61 -6.92 -5.05
C ALA A 52 4.22 -5.52 -4.52
N LEU A 53 5.00 -4.97 -3.58
CA LEU A 53 4.76 -3.63 -3.02
C LEU A 53 4.89 -2.53 -4.08
N TYR A 54 5.87 -2.66 -4.97
CA TYR A 54 6.06 -1.79 -6.13
C TYR A 54 4.84 -1.81 -7.04
N PHE A 55 4.32 -3.00 -7.40
CA PHE A 55 3.11 -3.08 -8.22
C PHE A 55 1.88 -2.51 -7.51
N ARG A 56 1.77 -2.66 -6.19
CA ARG A 56 0.72 -2.01 -5.42
C ARG A 56 0.84 -0.48 -5.50
N HIS A 57 2.04 0.07 -5.37
CA HIS A 57 2.29 1.50 -5.56
C HIS A 57 1.86 1.97 -6.96
N GLU A 58 2.27 1.28 -8.03
CA GLU A 58 1.91 1.64 -9.40
C GLU A 58 0.39 1.59 -9.65
N ALA A 59 -0.32 0.68 -9.01
CA ALA A 59 -1.79 0.64 -9.06
C ALA A 59 -2.41 1.88 -8.39
N LEU A 60 -1.87 2.34 -7.26
CA LEU A 60 -2.29 3.60 -6.64
C LEU A 60 -1.98 4.80 -7.53
N VAL A 61 -0.78 4.85 -8.12
CA VAL A 61 -0.36 5.94 -9.03
C VAL A 61 -1.26 6.01 -10.26
N THR A 62 -1.62 4.86 -10.83
CA THR A 62 -2.54 4.76 -11.97
C THR A 62 -3.90 5.36 -11.62
N GLU A 63 -4.47 4.97 -10.47
CA GLU A 63 -5.74 5.54 -10.00
C GLU A 63 -5.61 7.02 -9.66
N MET A 64 -4.46 7.44 -9.11
CA MET A 64 -4.19 8.83 -8.83
C MET A 64 -4.19 9.68 -10.11
N ALA A 65 -3.53 9.19 -11.16
CA ALA A 65 -3.52 9.84 -12.46
C ALA A 65 -4.92 9.89 -13.10
N ALA A 66 -5.69 8.81 -12.99
CA ALA A 66 -7.08 8.78 -13.46
C ALA A 66 -7.98 9.83 -12.77
N ARG A 67 -7.70 10.16 -11.50
CA ARG A 67 -8.37 11.23 -10.74
C ARG A 67 -7.75 12.62 -10.95
N GLY A 68 -6.75 12.77 -11.81
CA GLY A 68 -6.10 14.03 -12.13
C GLY A 68 -5.05 14.50 -11.12
N TYR A 69 -4.59 13.64 -10.21
CA TYR A 69 -3.47 13.97 -9.33
C TYR A 69 -2.14 13.92 -10.09
N LYS A 70 -1.25 14.85 -9.78
CA LYS A 70 0.13 14.85 -10.27
C LYS A 70 1.03 14.11 -9.28
N HIS A 71 1.49 12.93 -9.67
CA HIS A 71 2.40 12.11 -8.86
C HIS A 71 3.87 12.46 -9.18
N HIS A 72 4.70 12.63 -8.15
CA HIS A 72 6.08 13.10 -8.28
C HIS A 72 7.10 12.29 -7.46
N THR A 73 6.69 11.15 -6.91
CA THR A 73 7.54 10.33 -6.03
C THR A 73 7.59 8.88 -6.55
N PRO A 74 8.11 8.62 -7.76
CA PRO A 74 8.25 7.25 -8.26
C PRO A 74 9.13 6.41 -7.32
N MET A 75 8.84 5.11 -7.23
CA MET A 75 9.71 4.15 -6.57
C MET A 75 10.77 3.64 -7.53
N ASP A 76 11.96 3.34 -6.99
CA ASP A 76 13.07 2.80 -7.76
C ASP A 76 12.79 1.33 -8.16
N PRO A 77 12.60 1.02 -9.46
CA PRO A 77 12.32 -0.33 -9.91
C PRO A 77 13.48 -1.31 -9.67
N GLU A 78 14.73 -0.84 -9.51
CA GLU A 78 15.88 -1.72 -9.26
C GLU A 78 15.80 -2.38 -7.86
N LEU A 79 15.14 -1.72 -6.90
CA LEU A 79 14.92 -2.25 -5.56
C LEU A 79 13.68 -3.15 -5.47
N ALA A 80 12.86 -3.25 -6.52
CA ALA A 80 11.64 -4.06 -6.60
C ALA A 80 11.95 -5.57 -6.74
N THR A 81 12.56 -6.13 -5.71
CA THR A 81 13.03 -7.53 -5.64
C THR A 81 12.09 -8.43 -4.84
N GLY A 82 12.31 -9.75 -4.92
CA GLY A 82 11.50 -10.75 -4.22
C GLY A 82 10.21 -11.14 -4.95
N GLU A 83 9.23 -11.66 -4.21
CA GLU A 83 7.96 -12.15 -4.76
C GLU A 83 7.15 -11.02 -5.38
N SER A 84 6.55 -11.28 -6.55
CA SER A 84 5.68 -10.35 -7.27
C SER A 84 4.23 -10.35 -6.79
N VAL A 85 3.86 -11.27 -5.91
CA VAL A 85 2.50 -11.42 -5.37
C VAL A 85 2.58 -11.38 -3.85
N GLN A 86 1.62 -10.70 -3.23
CA GLN A 86 1.44 -10.68 -1.78
C GLN A 86 0.22 -11.56 -1.44
N THR A 87 0.39 -12.58 -0.59
CA THR A 87 -0.65 -13.55 -0.21
C THR A 87 -1.06 -13.53 1.26
N GLU A 88 -0.36 -12.78 2.10
CA GLU A 88 -0.58 -12.69 3.55
C GLU A 88 -1.46 -11.49 3.89
N PHE A 89 -2.30 -11.60 4.92
CA PHE A 89 -3.14 -10.50 5.39
C PHE A 89 -2.77 -10.12 6.83
N VAL A 90 -2.60 -8.82 7.12
CA VAL A 90 -2.57 -8.33 8.52
C VAL A 90 -4.00 -8.32 9.11
N THR A 91 -4.97 -7.99 8.27
CA THR A 91 -6.41 -7.97 8.56
C THR A 91 -7.07 -8.65 7.37
N SER A 92 -8.00 -9.59 7.59
CA SER A 92 -8.61 -10.32 6.47
C SER A 92 -9.27 -9.36 5.48
N TYR A 93 -9.45 -9.79 4.24
CA TYR A 93 -10.09 -8.95 3.22
C TYR A 93 -11.49 -8.51 3.68
N GLU A 94 -12.29 -9.42 4.21
CA GLU A 94 -13.64 -9.17 4.71
C GLU A 94 -13.64 -8.15 5.85
N GLU A 95 -12.72 -8.28 6.80
CA GLU A 95 -12.57 -7.33 7.91
C GLU A 95 -12.15 -5.95 7.41
N GLN A 96 -11.29 -5.85 6.41
CA GLN A 96 -10.91 -4.56 5.81
C GLN A 96 -12.12 -3.85 5.19
N ILE A 97 -12.97 -4.58 4.48
CA ILE A 97 -14.22 -4.06 3.92
C ILE A 97 -15.13 -3.53 5.03
N LEU A 98 -15.31 -4.30 6.11
CA LEU A 98 -16.11 -3.87 7.27
C LEU A 98 -15.55 -2.60 7.92
N ILE A 99 -14.23 -2.51 8.11
CA ILE A 99 -13.58 -1.32 8.67
C ILE A 99 -13.85 -0.10 7.78
N LEU A 100 -13.67 -0.22 6.47
CA LEU A 100 -13.84 0.89 5.54
C LEU A 100 -15.30 1.36 5.45
N ARG A 101 -16.28 0.44 5.43
CA ARG A 101 -17.72 0.76 5.52
C ARG A 101 -18.04 1.49 6.82
N GLY A 102 -17.49 1.01 7.94
CA GLY A 102 -17.66 1.61 9.26
C GLY A 102 -17.09 3.02 9.40
N ARG A 103 -16.25 3.49 8.47
CA ARG A 103 -15.76 4.88 8.46
C ARG A 103 -16.81 5.90 8.01
N GLY A 104 -17.88 5.48 7.34
CA GLY A 104 -18.88 6.41 6.78
C GLY A 104 -18.29 7.38 5.74
N CYS A 105 -17.29 6.93 4.98
CA CYS A 105 -16.61 7.72 3.97
C CYS A 105 -16.99 7.27 2.54
N GLU A 106 -16.48 7.96 1.52
CA GLU A 106 -16.80 7.71 0.11
C GLU A 106 -16.12 6.48 -0.51
N CYS A 107 -15.60 5.54 0.30
CA CYS A 107 -15.08 4.29 -0.23
C CYS A 107 -16.22 3.44 -0.80
N ARG A 108 -16.02 2.89 -2.00
CA ARG A 108 -16.97 2.05 -2.74
C ARG A 108 -16.72 0.56 -2.44
N VAL A 109 -16.87 0.20 -1.16
CA VAL A 109 -16.54 -1.14 -0.62
C VAL A 109 -17.71 -1.82 0.04
#